data_AF-A0A7V0MLE7-F1
#
_entry.id   AF-A0A7V0MLE7-F1
#
_cell.length_a   1.000
_cell.length_b   1.000
_cell.length_c   1.000
_cell.angle_alpha   90.00
_cell.angle_beta   90.00
_cell.angle_gamma   90.00
#
_symmetry.space_group_name_H-M   'P 1'
#
loop_
_entity.id
_entity.type
_entity.pdbx_description
1 polymer ?
#
loop_
_entity_poly.entity_id
_entity_poly.type
_entity_poly.pdbx_seq_one_letter_code
_entity_poly.pdbx_strand_id
1 'polypeptide(L)' 'MKKRVLPGGIKFLSVKVGNGDLQSHGVQIIRCFPLGVTDPAVIHIGTDQRNSCTLVLDAFTGEVEVKDGYTDVE' A
#
# COMPACT_ATOMS: atom_id res chain seq x y z
N MET A 1 -1.94 -17.60 8.15
CA MET A 1 -2.65 -16.68 7.23
C MET A 1 -2.78 -17.34 5.86
N LYS A 2 -3.96 -17.30 5.24
CA LYS A 2 -4.16 -17.83 3.88
C LYS A 2 -3.73 -16.75 2.88
N LYS A 3 -2.71 -17.03 2.06
CA LYS A 3 -2.24 -16.10 1.02
C LYS A 3 -3.37 -15.89 0.01
N ARG A 4 -3.84 -14.65 -0.12
CA ARG A 4 -4.74 -14.25 -1.21
C ARG A 4 -3.90 -13.65 -2.33
N VAL A 5 -4.17 -14.08 -3.55
CA VAL A 5 -3.53 -13.53 -4.75
C VAL A 5 -4.46 -12.48 -5.32
N LEU A 6 -3.92 -11.32 -5.68
CA LEU A 6 -4.70 -10.30 -6.36
C LEU A 6 -5.13 -10.79 -7.75
N PRO A 7 -6.37 -10.50 -8.18
CA PRO A 7 -6.88 -10.96 -9.47
C PRO A 7 -6.19 -10.26 -10.65
N GLY A 8 -6.37 -10.80 -11.86
CA GLY A 8 -6.10 -10.05 -13.10
C GLY A 8 -4.64 -9.66 -13.35
N GLY A 9 -3.67 -10.38 -12.78
CA GLY A 9 -2.25 -10.05 -12.95
C GLY A 9 -1.79 -8.82 -12.17
N ILE A 10 -2.61 -8.34 -11.22
CA ILE A 10 -2.25 -7.24 -10.32
C ILE A 10 -1.20 -7.73 -9.32
N LYS A 11 -0.20 -6.91 -9.06
CA LYS A 11 0.92 -7.21 -8.15
C LYS A 11 1.18 -6.00 -7.25
N PHE A 12 1.67 -6.26 -6.04
CA PHE A 12 2.30 -5.24 -5.22
C PHE A 12 3.68 -4.93 -5.81
N LEU A 13 3.96 -3.64 -6.04
CA LEU A 13 5.25 -3.16 -6.54
C LEU A 13 6.16 -2.76 -5.38
N SER A 14 5.60 -2.00 -4.43
CA SER A 14 6.31 -1.54 -3.24
C SER A 14 5.34 -1.08 -2.15
N VAL A 15 5.86 -0.95 -0.93
CA VAL A 15 5.15 -0.43 0.23
C VAL A 15 6.11 0.36 1.13
N LYS A 16 5.66 1.51 1.65
CA LYS A 16 6.32 2.29 2.71
C LYS A 16 5.35 2.36 3.89
N VAL A 17 5.80 2.12 5.11
CA VAL A 17 4.98 2.23 6.33
C VAL A 17 5.66 3.16 7.32
N GLY A 18 4.95 4.20 7.74
CA GLY A 18 5.48 5.28 8.55
C GLY A 18 6.72 5.89 7.92
N ASN A 19 7.74 6.08 8.76
CA ASN A 19 9.05 6.59 8.37
C ASN A 19 10.02 5.45 7.99
N GLY A 20 9.51 4.26 7.70
CA GLY A 20 10.32 3.14 7.24
C GLY A 20 10.77 3.27 5.79
N ASP A 21 11.63 2.34 5.37
CA ASP A 21 12.12 2.27 3.99
C ASP A 21 11.03 1.79 3.03
N LEU A 22 11.13 2.20 1.76
CA LEU A 22 10.35 1.64 0.67
C LEU A 22 10.78 0.19 0.42
N GLN A 23 9.87 -0.76 0.64
CA GLN A 23 10.14 -2.18 0.43
C GLN A 23 9.39 -2.72 -0.78
N SER A 24 10.09 -3.45 -1.65
CA SER A 24 9.50 -4.13 -2.82
C SER A 24 9.37 -5.66 -2.65
N HIS A 25 10.00 -6.22 -1.61
CA HIS A 25 10.05 -7.67 -1.36
C HIS A 25 9.95 -7.95 0.13
N GLY A 26 9.39 -9.11 0.48
CA GLY A 26 9.26 -9.57 1.87
C GLY A 26 7.84 -9.42 2.42
N VAL A 27 7.76 -9.19 3.73
CA VAL A 27 6.49 -9.06 4.45
C VAL A 27 6.51 -7.74 5.21
N GLN A 28 5.56 -6.88 4.90
CA GLN A 28 5.31 -5.65 5.63
C GLN A 28 3.96 -5.73 6.33
N ILE A 29 3.89 -5.20 7.56
CA ILE A 29 2.68 -5.19 8.37
C ILE A 29 2.23 -3.75 8.54
N ILE A 30 0.96 -3.50 8.22
CA ILE A 30 0.26 -2.25 8.51
C ILE A 30 -0.71 -2.56 9.64
N ARG A 31 -0.60 -1.85 10.76
CA ARG A 31 -1.51 -2.04 11.89
C ARG A 31 -2.74 -1.17 11.72
N CYS A 32 -3.92 -1.79 11.70
CA CYS A 32 -5.20 -1.11 11.82
C CYS A 32 -5.71 -1.26 13.26
N PHE A 33 -6.06 -0.15 13.89
CA PHE A 33 -6.48 -0.12 15.29
C PHE A 33 -8.00 -0.03 15.39
N PRO A 34 -8.62 -0.55 16.47
CA PRO A 34 -10.08 -0.54 16.64
C PRO A 34 -10.75 0.83 16.63
N LEU A 35 -9.98 1.90 16.88
CA LEU A 35 -10.46 3.29 16.83
C LEU A 35 -10.54 3.86 15.42
N GLY A 36 -10.24 3.06 14.39
CA GLY A 36 -10.25 3.48 12.99
C GLY A 36 -8.91 4.03 12.50
N VAL A 37 -7.95 4.28 13.39
CA VAL A 37 -6.59 4.72 13.01
C VAL A 37 -5.74 3.59 12.43
N THR A 38 -4.72 3.93 11.66
CA THR A 38 -3.79 2.96 11.04
C THR A 38 -2.35 3.47 11.11
N ASP A 39 -1.38 2.58 10.93
CA ASP A 39 -0.04 3.05 10.53
C ASP A 39 -0.17 3.82 9.21
N PRO A 40 0.43 5.01 9.06
CA PRO A 40 0.46 5.69 7.77
C PRO A 40 1.22 4.80 6.79
N ALA A 41 0.68 4.61 5.60
CA ALA A 41 1.30 3.73 4.64
C ALA A 41 1.02 4.17 3.22
N VAL A 42 1.94 3.86 2.32
CA VAL A 42 1.72 3.97 0.90
C VAL A 42 2.01 2.64 0.25
N ILE A 43 1.08 2.16 -0.57
CA ILE A 43 1.15 0.90 -1.26
C ILE A 43 1.06 1.17 -2.76
N HIS A 44 2.07 0.76 -3.50
CA HIS A 44 2.06 0.82 -4.96
C HIS A 44 1.62 -0.54 -5.50
N ILE A 45 0.54 -0.54 -6.27
CA ILE A 45 0.06 -1.71 -7.00
C ILE A 45 0.17 -1.45 -8.49
N GLY A 46 0.35 -2.51 -9.27
CA GLY A 46 0.38 -2.37 -10.72
C GLY A 46 0.15 -3.67 -11.45
N THR A 47 0.26 -3.58 -12.76
CA THR A 47 0.15 -4.71 -13.69
C THR A 47 1.41 -4.81 -14.54
N ASP A 48 1.57 -5.94 -15.23
CA ASP A 48 2.67 -6.14 -16.19
C ASP A 48 2.63 -5.14 -17.37
N GLN A 49 1.52 -4.43 -17.57
CA GLN A 49 1.32 -3.42 -18.62
C GLN A 49 1.71 -2.00 -18.18
N ARG A 50 2.46 -1.83 -17.09
CA ARG A 50 2.90 -0.55 -16.51
C ARG A 50 1.78 0.39 -16.02
N ASN A 51 0.55 -0.09 -15.94
CA ASN A 51 -0.49 0.61 -15.18
C ASN A 51 -0.15 0.48 -13.69
N SER A 52 -0.04 1.61 -13.00
CA SER A 52 0.17 1.68 -11.56
C SER A 52 -0.95 2.47 -10.90
N CYS A 53 -1.20 2.14 -9.64
CA CYS A 53 -2.09 2.84 -8.74
C CYS A 53 -1.42 2.89 -7.37
N THR A 54 -1.64 3.99 -6.66
CA THR A 54 -1.09 4.23 -5.33
C THR A 54 -2.23 4.30 -4.32
N LEU A 55 -2.14 3.49 -3.27
CA LEU A 55 -3.03 3.55 -2.12
C LEU A 55 -2.31 4.30 -1.00
N VAL A 56 -2.88 5.39 -0.50
CA VAL A 56 -2.35 6.16 0.62
C VAL A 56 -3.27 5.97 1.82
N LEU A 57 -2.70 5.54 2.94
CA LEU A 57 -3.40 5.31 4.19
C LEU A 57 -3.06 6.44 5.15
N ASP A 58 -4.07 7.21 5.57
CA ASP A 58 -3.91 8.27 6.56
C ASP A 58 -3.90 7.71 7.99
N ALA A 59 -2.92 8.14 8.78
CA ALA A 59 -2.73 7.60 10.13
C ALA A 59 -3.87 7.96 11.10
N PHE A 60 -4.45 9.15 10.95
CA PHE A 60 -5.35 9.75 11.94
C PHE A 60 -6.82 9.49 11.64
N THR A 61 -7.18 9.42 10.36
CA THR A 61 -8.56 9.19 9.93
C THR A 61 -8.81 7.73 9.57
N GLY A 62 -7.77 6.96 9.23
CA GLY A 62 -7.91 5.63 8.66
C GLY A 62 -8.40 5.63 7.21
N GLU A 63 -8.50 6.82 6.60
CA GLU A 63 -8.93 6.96 5.23
C GLU A 63 -7.93 6.34 4.27
N VAL A 64 -8.46 5.82 3.17
CA VAL A 64 -7.68 5.26 2.06
C VAL A 64 -7.94 6.12 0.84
N GLU A 65 -6.93 6.89 0.44
CA GLU A 65 -6.96 7.65 -0.81
C GLU A 65 -6.38 6.78 -1.94
N VAL A 66 -7.08 6.74 -3.07
CA VAL A 66 -6.64 6.02 -4.27
C VAL A 66 -6.19 7.05 -5.30
N LYS A 67 -4.92 6.95 -5.72
CA LYS A 67 -4.34 7.81 -6.75
C LYS A 67 -4.02 6.98 -7.98
N ASP A 68 -4.37 7.54 -9.14
CA ASP A 68 -3.93 7.00 -10.42
C ASP A 68 -2.42 7.20 -10.58
N GLY A 69 -1.76 6.18 -11.13
CA GLY A 69 -0.32 6.20 -11.35
C GLY A 69 0.50 5.93 -10.08
N TYR A 70 1.81 6.14 -10.24
CA TYR A 70 2.78 6.01 -9.17
C TYR A 70 3.01 7.39 -8.55
N THR A 71 2.71 7.54 -7.25
CA THR A 71 3.02 8.75 -6.50
C THR A 71 4.21 8.48 -5.60
N ASP A 72 5.26 9.28 -5.75
CA ASP A 72 6.40 9.26 -4.83
C ASP A 72 5.97 9.70 -3.44
N VAL A 73 6.55 9.02 -2.45
CA VAL A 73 6.27 9.26 -1.04
C VAL A 73 7.52 9.87 -0.44
N GLU A 74 7.56 11.20 -0.38
CA GLU A 74 8.58 11.92 0.37
C GLU A 74 8.65 11.40 1.83
#